data_AF-A0A1B0CEX9-F1
#
_entry.id   AF-A0A1B0CEX9-F1
#
_cell.length_a   1.000
_cell.length_b   1.000
_cell.length_c   1.000
_cell.angle_alpha   90.00
_cell.angle_beta   90.00
_cell.angle_gamma   90.00
#
_symmetry.space_group_name_H-M   'P 1'
#
loop_
_entity.id
_entity.type
_entity.pdbx_description
1 polymer ?
#
loop_
_entity_poly.entity_id
_entity_poly.type
_entity_poly.pdbx_seq_one_letter_code
_entity_poly.pdbx_strand_id
1 'polypeptide(L)'
;MPPSISKSPLLEENLTTSDVRQRKNDCNDNPLNVDGEEEIKGEESSTNYTDFKPEIRWPDLIVQIFIHAGALYGFYLMFSIKFYSFLWFIALIYGSGFGITAGAHRLWSHKAYKAKLPLRLLLVFLFTIAGQRDAYTWAHDHRVHHKYSETDSDPHNAKRGFFFAHVGWLFLTPHPNVVEKRKTIDMSDLEADPLVMWHKRLYVPLFALFTIILPVAVPWYFWGEDLWLCFWTMFNLRFCTTLNIAFFVNSAAHMWGQRPYDKNINPAENIGVAVAALGEGWHNYHHVFPWDYKTGELGNYTLNPTTGFIDFFAKVGWAFERKSVSPDMIARRAARCGDGTHFLNSEEAHKDAVWGYGDKDIPSDDEVELRSMQ
;
A
#
# COMPACT_ATOMS: atom_id res chain seq x y z
N MET A 1 -1.98 2.06 -59.90
CA MET A 1 -3.44 2.18 -59.73
C MET A 1 -3.96 0.95 -59.01
N PRO A 2 -4.30 1.05 -57.72
CA PRO A 2 -5.13 0.08 -57.02
C PRO A 2 -6.58 0.64 -56.83
N PRO A 3 -7.58 -0.24 -56.67
CA PRO A 3 -8.99 0.10 -56.90
C PRO A 3 -9.71 0.69 -55.68
N SER A 4 -10.75 1.48 -55.96
CA SER A 4 -11.65 2.17 -55.04
C SER A 4 -12.58 1.22 -54.28
N ILE A 5 -12.64 1.36 -52.95
CA ILE A 5 -13.64 0.71 -52.08
C ILE A 5 -14.68 1.76 -51.67
N SER A 6 -15.94 1.47 -51.96
CA SER A 6 -17.12 2.31 -51.71
C SER A 6 -17.43 2.44 -50.22
N LYS A 7 -17.73 3.66 -49.77
CA LYS A 7 -18.28 3.95 -48.44
C LYS A 7 -19.77 3.57 -48.38
N SER A 8 -20.16 2.82 -47.36
CA SER A 8 -21.57 2.61 -46.94
C SER A 8 -21.99 3.72 -45.97
N PRO A 9 -23.26 4.18 -45.95
CA PRO A 9 -23.69 5.32 -45.15
C PRO A 9 -23.92 4.93 -43.68
N LEU A 10 -23.48 5.81 -42.78
CA LEU A 10 -23.79 5.80 -41.35
C LEU A 10 -25.27 6.17 -41.14
N LEU A 11 -25.96 5.39 -40.32
CA LEU A 11 -27.25 5.75 -39.73
C LEU A 11 -26.98 6.74 -38.58
N GLU A 12 -27.30 8.01 -38.81
CA GLU A 12 -27.50 9.00 -37.76
C GLU A 12 -28.86 8.72 -37.10
N GLU A 13 -28.86 8.32 -35.83
CA GLU A 13 -30.06 8.35 -34.99
C GLU A 13 -29.91 9.46 -33.94
N ASN A 14 -30.86 10.40 -34.00
CA ASN A 14 -30.93 11.62 -33.21
C ASN A 14 -31.22 11.32 -31.73
N LEU A 15 -30.31 11.69 -30.83
CA LEU A 15 -30.60 11.80 -29.40
C LEU A 15 -30.93 13.26 -29.04
N THR A 16 -32.13 13.47 -28.52
CA THR A 16 -32.66 14.79 -28.11
C THR A 16 -32.05 15.28 -26.79
N THR A 17 -31.93 16.60 -26.67
CA THR A 17 -31.30 17.38 -25.58
C THR A 17 -31.92 17.23 -24.18
N SER A 18 -32.90 16.35 -23.98
CA SER A 18 -33.47 16.01 -22.67
C SER A 18 -32.67 14.95 -21.91
N ASP A 19 -31.90 14.08 -22.58
CA ASP A 19 -31.10 13.02 -21.94
C ASP A 19 -29.82 13.52 -21.26
N VAL A 20 -29.41 14.76 -21.54
CA VAL A 20 -28.18 15.37 -21.01
C VAL A 20 -28.38 15.96 -19.60
N ARG A 21 -29.63 16.21 -19.18
CA ARG A 21 -29.92 16.81 -17.85
C ARG A 21 -30.19 15.79 -16.74
N GLN A 22 -30.42 14.53 -17.06
CA GLN A 22 -30.67 13.49 -16.06
C GLN A 22 -29.40 12.72 -15.63
N ARG A 23 -28.26 12.91 -16.31
CA ARG A 23 -26.97 12.24 -16.02
C ARG A 23 -26.00 13.08 -15.17
N LYS A 24 -26.51 13.92 -14.26
CA LYS A 24 -25.68 14.77 -13.39
C LYS A 24 -25.76 14.45 -11.89
N ASN A 25 -26.59 13.49 -11.48
CA ASN A 25 -26.88 13.25 -10.06
C ASN A 25 -26.33 11.92 -9.48
N ASP A 26 -25.59 11.12 -10.26
CA ASP A 26 -25.33 9.72 -9.91
C ASP A 26 -23.99 9.43 -9.20
N CYS A 27 -23.37 10.43 -8.56
CA CYS A 27 -22.15 10.23 -7.75
C CYS A 27 -22.38 10.33 -6.24
N ASN A 28 -23.61 10.53 -5.76
CA ASN A 28 -23.88 10.85 -4.36
C ASN A 28 -24.85 9.90 -3.62
N ASP A 29 -25.23 8.77 -4.21
CA ASP A 29 -26.14 7.83 -3.55
C ASP A 29 -25.38 6.77 -2.74
N ASN A 30 -25.38 6.96 -1.42
CA ASN A 30 -25.09 5.92 -0.43
C ASN A 30 -26.06 4.74 -0.61
N PRO A 31 -25.59 3.48 -0.65
CA PRO A 31 -26.49 2.34 -0.64
C PRO A 31 -26.88 2.02 0.80
N LEU A 32 -27.91 2.70 1.30
CA LEU A 32 -28.71 2.22 2.43
C LEU A 32 -30.18 2.51 2.11
N ASN A 33 -30.80 1.58 1.40
CA ASN A 33 -32.22 1.21 1.53
C ASN A 33 -32.51 0.12 0.49
N VAL A 34 -32.49 -1.13 0.94
CA VAL A 34 -33.20 -2.21 0.27
C VAL A 34 -34.20 -2.73 1.29
N ASP A 35 -35.47 -2.47 1.03
CA ASP A 35 -36.61 -2.92 1.81
C ASP A 35 -36.65 -4.47 1.87
N GLY A 36 -36.76 -4.99 3.09
CA GLY A 36 -36.86 -6.44 3.35
C GLY A 36 -36.56 -6.80 4.80
N GLU A 37 -37.28 -6.21 5.75
CA GLU A 37 -37.19 -6.58 7.18
C GLU A 37 -37.78 -7.98 7.42
N GLU A 38 -36.92 -9.00 7.61
CA GLU A 38 -37.18 -10.07 8.56
C GLU A 38 -36.26 -9.85 9.77
N GLU A 39 -36.87 -9.46 10.90
CA GLU A 39 -36.20 -9.24 12.19
C GLU A 39 -35.46 -10.49 12.67
N ILE A 40 -34.14 -10.52 12.50
CA ILE A 40 -33.26 -11.31 13.36
C ILE A 40 -32.70 -10.36 14.41
N LYS A 41 -33.27 -10.41 15.62
CA LYS A 41 -32.77 -9.71 16.81
C LYS A 41 -31.40 -10.26 17.21
N GLY A 42 -30.34 -9.73 16.59
CA GLY A 42 -28.98 -9.74 17.12
C GLY A 42 -28.75 -8.45 17.91
N GLU A 43 -28.22 -8.56 19.13
CA GLU A 43 -27.85 -7.42 19.96
C GLU A 43 -26.78 -6.56 19.27
N GLU A 44 -27.20 -5.54 18.52
CA GLU A 44 -26.32 -4.44 18.14
C GLU A 44 -26.05 -3.57 19.37
N SER A 45 -24.88 -3.77 19.96
CA SER A 45 -24.29 -2.78 20.86
C SER A 45 -23.92 -1.53 20.04
N SER A 46 -24.90 -0.67 19.78
CA SER A 46 -24.73 0.68 19.23
C SER A 46 -24.10 1.58 20.30
N THR A 47 -22.81 1.40 20.53
CA THR A 47 -22.01 2.36 21.26
C THR A 47 -21.76 3.54 20.32
N ASN A 48 -22.45 4.66 20.54
CA ASN A 48 -22.22 5.93 19.83
C ASN A 48 -20.77 6.40 20.08
N TYR A 49 -19.84 6.06 19.18
CA TYR A 49 -18.42 6.45 19.26
C TYR A 49 -18.16 7.89 18.82
N THR A 50 -19.19 8.73 18.68
CA THR A 50 -19.10 10.10 18.16
C THR A 50 -18.22 11.03 18.99
N ASP A 51 -17.90 10.65 20.24
CA ASP A 51 -17.06 11.43 21.17
C ASP A 51 -15.68 10.81 21.46
N PHE A 52 -15.18 9.89 20.62
CA PHE A 52 -13.86 9.29 20.84
C PHE A 52 -12.74 10.35 20.88
N LYS A 53 -12.06 10.45 22.02
CA LYS A 53 -10.86 11.27 22.19
C LYS A 53 -9.64 10.35 22.27
N PRO A 54 -8.69 10.44 21.32
CA PRO A 54 -7.48 9.63 21.36
C PRO A 54 -6.62 10.04 22.56
N GLU A 55 -6.12 9.04 23.29
CA GLU A 55 -5.17 9.24 24.39
C GLU A 55 -3.75 8.94 23.92
N ILE A 56 -2.76 9.54 24.58
CA ILE A 56 -1.35 9.29 24.29
C ILE A 56 -0.91 7.99 24.96
N ARG A 57 -0.41 7.05 24.15
CA ARG A 57 0.35 5.89 24.61
C ARG A 57 1.79 6.33 24.86
N TRP A 58 2.06 6.79 26.08
CA TRP A 58 3.36 7.37 26.46
C TRP A 58 4.58 6.51 26.10
N PRO A 59 4.59 5.17 26.30
CA PRO A 59 5.72 4.35 25.88
C PRO A 59 6.00 4.45 24.37
N ASP A 60 4.94 4.43 23.55
CA ASP A 60 5.06 4.53 22.09
C ASP A 60 5.56 5.93 21.68
N LEU A 61 5.05 6.99 22.32
CA LEU A 61 5.53 8.36 22.08
C LEU A 61 7.00 8.53 22.44
N ILE A 62 7.45 7.98 23.58
CA ILE A 62 8.85 8.02 23.99
C ILE A 62 9.74 7.32 22.95
N VAL A 63 9.32 6.17 22.42
CA VAL A 63 10.03 5.48 21.34
C VAL A 63 10.10 6.35 20.09
N GLN A 64 9.00 6.99 19.68
CA GLN A 64 9.02 7.90 18.53
C GLN A 64 9.93 9.10 18.75
N ILE A 65 9.93 9.71 19.95
CA ILE A 65 10.84 10.82 20.29
C ILE A 65 12.29 10.35 20.21
N PHE A 66 12.62 9.18 20.77
CA PHE A 66 13.97 8.64 20.73
C PHE A 66 14.47 8.38 19.31
N ILE A 67 13.62 7.82 18.44
CA ILE A 67 13.96 7.55 17.03
C ILE A 67 14.11 8.86 16.24
N HIS A 68 13.25 9.85 16.45
CA HIS A 68 13.30 11.09 15.66
C HIS A 68 14.38 12.06 16.15
N ALA A 69 14.50 12.26 17.47
CA ALA A 69 15.58 13.09 18.03
C ALA A 69 16.95 12.45 17.80
N GLY A 70 17.04 11.13 17.93
CA GLY A 70 18.23 10.36 17.61
C GLY A 70 18.62 10.44 16.14
N ALA A 71 17.65 10.47 15.23
CA ALA A 71 17.91 10.65 13.80
C ALA A 71 18.50 12.03 13.48
N LEU A 72 18.04 13.10 14.14
CA LEU A 72 18.65 14.43 13.98
C LEU A 72 20.13 14.43 14.39
N TYR A 73 20.44 13.77 15.51
CA TYR A 73 21.82 13.60 15.96
C TYR A 73 22.63 12.70 15.01
N GLY A 74 22.05 11.57 14.58
CA GLY A 74 22.65 10.68 13.59
C GLY A 74 22.91 11.38 12.26
N PHE A 75 22.04 12.31 11.83
CA PHE A 75 22.22 13.08 10.60
C PHE A 75 23.42 14.03 10.71
N TYR A 76 23.57 14.69 11.87
CA TYR A 76 24.79 15.45 12.15
C TYR A 76 26.05 14.57 12.10
N LEU A 77 25.99 13.35 12.66
CA LEU A 77 27.11 12.41 12.66
C LEU A 77 27.38 11.75 11.29
N MET A 78 26.40 11.72 10.39
CA MET A 78 26.52 11.08 9.07
C MET A 78 27.66 11.68 8.24
N PHE A 79 28.02 12.95 8.44
CA PHE A 79 29.12 13.59 7.72
C PHE A 79 30.51 13.12 8.19
N SER A 80 30.58 12.33 9.27
CA SER A 80 31.82 11.80 9.84
C SER A 80 32.03 10.30 9.54
N ILE A 81 31.08 9.63 8.89
CA ILE A 81 31.20 8.20 8.59
C ILE A 81 32.04 7.94 7.35
N LYS A 82 32.62 6.75 7.28
CA LYS A 82 33.38 6.28 6.12
C LYS A 82 32.48 6.07 4.91
N PHE A 83 33.06 6.19 3.72
CA PHE A 83 32.32 6.00 2.46
C PHE A 83 31.60 4.65 2.37
N TYR A 84 32.23 3.54 2.79
CA TYR A 84 31.58 2.23 2.79
C TYR A 84 30.40 2.16 3.79
N SER A 85 30.51 2.81 4.94
CA SER A 85 29.41 2.95 5.90
C SER A 85 28.24 3.72 5.29
N PHE A 86 28.52 4.77 4.52
CA PHE A 86 27.49 5.50 3.78
C PHE A 86 26.82 4.64 2.70
N LEU A 87 27.58 3.87 1.91
CA LEU A 87 26.98 2.94 0.94
C LEU A 87 26.10 1.88 1.62
N TRP A 88 26.53 1.38 2.78
CA TRP A 88 25.75 0.44 3.59
C TRP A 88 24.46 1.04 4.12
N PHE A 89 24.51 2.29 4.60
CA PHE A 89 23.33 3.04 5.01
C PHE A 89 22.28 3.09 3.88
N ILE A 90 22.70 3.44 2.67
CA ILE A 90 21.82 3.50 1.49
C ILE A 90 21.31 2.10 1.11
N ALA A 91 22.19 1.09 1.11
CA ALA A 91 21.84 -0.29 0.80
C ALA A 91 20.81 -0.86 1.78
N LEU A 92 20.91 -0.54 3.08
CA LEU A 92 19.94 -0.97 4.08
C LEU A 92 18.57 -0.33 3.87
N ILE A 93 18.49 0.97 3.54
CA ILE A 93 17.21 1.66 3.31
C ILE A 93 16.49 1.02 2.12
N TYR A 94 17.11 1.01 0.95
CA TYR A 94 16.43 0.52 -0.26
C TYR A 94 16.36 -1.01 -0.32
N GLY A 95 17.35 -1.72 0.22
CA GLY A 95 17.31 -3.17 0.36
C GLY A 95 16.15 -3.62 1.24
N SER A 96 16.00 -3.02 2.42
CA SER A 96 14.86 -3.32 3.31
C SER A 96 13.52 -2.84 2.76
N GLY A 97 13.52 -1.77 1.95
CA GLY A 97 12.37 -1.30 1.19
C GLY A 97 11.73 -2.37 0.32
N PHE A 98 12.51 -3.25 -0.31
CA PHE A 98 11.96 -4.42 -1.05
C PHE A 98 11.24 -5.41 -0.12
N GLY A 99 11.68 -5.55 1.13
CA GLY A 99 10.99 -6.36 2.13
C GLY A 99 9.59 -5.83 2.46
N ILE A 100 9.43 -4.51 2.52
CA ILE A 100 8.12 -3.86 2.70
C ILE A 100 7.28 -4.06 1.43
N THR A 101 7.80 -3.59 0.30
CA THR A 101 7.03 -3.42 -0.94
C THR A 101 6.76 -4.75 -1.66
N ALA A 102 7.79 -5.53 -1.98
CA ALA A 102 7.60 -6.84 -2.61
C ALA A 102 7.10 -7.90 -1.62
N GLY A 103 7.42 -7.77 -0.33
CA GLY A 103 7.04 -8.72 0.72
C GLY A 103 5.73 -8.37 1.42
N ALA A 104 5.82 -7.59 2.49
CA ALA A 104 4.69 -7.25 3.37
C ALA A 104 3.46 -6.80 2.58
N HIS A 105 3.67 -5.90 1.62
CA HIS A 105 2.61 -5.28 0.84
C HIS A 105 2.07 -6.17 -0.29
N ARG A 106 2.84 -6.38 -1.36
CA ARG A 106 2.32 -7.04 -2.57
C ARG A 106 2.11 -8.55 -2.41
N LEU A 107 2.97 -9.22 -1.63
CA LEU A 107 2.90 -10.68 -1.44
C LEU A 107 1.92 -11.06 -0.32
N TRP A 108 2.15 -10.58 0.90
CA TRP A 108 1.40 -11.05 2.08
C TRP A 108 0.09 -10.30 2.32
N SER A 109 0.01 -8.98 2.09
CA SER A 109 -1.27 -8.26 2.21
C SER A 109 -2.20 -8.55 1.04
N HIS A 110 -1.70 -8.41 -0.18
CA HIS A 110 -2.54 -8.35 -1.39
C HIS A 110 -2.58 -9.61 -2.24
N LYS A 111 -1.73 -10.61 -1.95
CA LYS A 111 -1.68 -11.88 -2.71
C LYS A 111 -1.56 -11.64 -4.23
N ALA A 112 -0.78 -10.62 -4.61
CA ALA A 112 -0.67 -10.16 -5.99
C ALA A 112 0.23 -11.08 -6.84
N TYR A 113 1.07 -11.89 -6.20
CA TYR A 113 1.86 -12.94 -6.82
C TYR A 113 2.16 -14.06 -5.83
N LYS A 114 2.72 -15.17 -6.30
CA LYS A 114 3.22 -16.27 -5.45
C LYS A 114 4.74 -16.33 -5.47
N ALA A 115 5.34 -16.75 -4.36
CA ALA A 115 6.77 -16.86 -4.20
C ALA A 115 7.19 -18.23 -3.64
N LYS A 116 8.31 -18.76 -4.13
CA LYS A 116 8.98 -19.94 -3.56
C LYS A 116 9.70 -19.58 -2.27
N LEU A 117 9.98 -20.59 -1.45
CA LEU A 117 10.61 -20.42 -0.14
C LEU A 117 11.89 -19.56 -0.14
N PRO A 118 12.83 -19.68 -1.10
CA PRO A 118 14.03 -18.84 -1.11
C PRO A 118 13.74 -17.33 -1.18
N LEU A 119 12.83 -16.91 -2.06
CA LEU A 119 12.40 -15.52 -2.16
C LEU A 119 11.66 -15.08 -0.90
N ARG A 120 10.79 -15.95 -0.36
CA ARG A 120 10.04 -15.64 0.86
C ARG A 120 10.95 -15.44 2.07
N LEU A 121 12.00 -16.25 2.22
CA LEU A 121 13.02 -16.07 3.25
C LEU A 121 13.79 -14.76 3.09
N LEU A 122 14.19 -14.43 1.85
CA LEU A 122 14.83 -13.15 1.54
C LEU A 122 13.92 -11.96 1.91
N LEU A 123 12.65 -12.01 1.53
CA LEU A 123 11.68 -10.95 1.81
C LEU A 123 11.41 -10.80 3.30
N VAL A 124 11.29 -11.90 4.06
CA VAL A 124 11.15 -11.82 5.53
C VAL A 124 12.40 -11.17 6.13
N PHE A 125 13.60 -11.59 5.73
CA PHE A 125 14.85 -11.00 6.21
C PHE A 125 14.94 -9.49 5.92
N LEU A 126 14.68 -9.08 4.69
CA LEU A 126 14.68 -7.66 4.30
C LEU A 126 13.60 -6.87 5.04
N PHE A 127 12.41 -7.45 5.23
CA PHE A 127 11.32 -6.81 5.96
C PHE A 127 11.64 -6.67 7.46
N THR A 128 12.33 -7.64 8.07
CA THR A 128 12.81 -7.50 9.44
C THR A 128 13.83 -6.36 9.55
N ILE A 129 14.74 -6.18 8.59
CA ILE A 129 15.66 -5.02 8.59
C ILE A 129 14.88 -3.70 8.58
N ALA A 130 13.74 -3.64 7.87
CA ALA A 130 12.89 -2.45 7.82
C ALA A 130 12.20 -2.15 9.17
N GLY A 131 12.00 -3.15 10.02
CA GLY A 131 11.59 -2.98 11.42
C GLY A 131 10.13 -2.55 11.64
N GLN A 132 9.23 -2.82 10.68
CA GLN A 132 7.82 -2.38 10.73
C GLN A 132 6.86 -3.45 11.30
N ARG A 133 7.20 -4.04 12.45
CA ARG A 133 6.48 -5.19 13.04
C ARG A 133 6.60 -6.47 12.19
N ASP A 134 6.00 -7.55 12.68
CA ASP A 134 5.95 -8.81 11.96
C ASP A 134 5.01 -8.76 10.75
N ALA A 135 5.29 -9.58 9.74
CA ALA A 135 4.58 -9.58 8.46
C ALA A 135 3.06 -9.84 8.62
N TYR A 136 2.67 -10.66 9.60
CA TYR A 136 1.25 -10.89 9.90
C TYR A 136 0.57 -9.62 10.40
N THR A 137 1.14 -8.97 11.42
CA THR A 137 0.54 -7.76 12.01
C THR A 137 0.52 -6.60 11.01
N TRP A 138 1.59 -6.44 10.22
CA TRP A 138 1.63 -5.41 9.18
C TRP A 138 0.56 -5.66 8.11
N ALA A 139 0.44 -6.89 7.61
CA ALA A 139 -0.55 -7.23 6.61
C ALA A 139 -1.99 -7.10 7.14
N HIS A 140 -2.22 -7.43 8.41
CA HIS A 140 -3.52 -7.24 9.05
C HIS A 140 -3.94 -5.77 9.05
N ASP A 141 -3.06 -4.88 9.52
CA ASP A 141 -3.32 -3.44 9.57
C ASP A 141 -3.52 -2.87 8.16
N HIS A 142 -2.72 -3.32 7.19
CA HIS A 142 -2.83 -2.91 5.80
C HIS A 142 -4.13 -3.35 5.14
N ARG A 143 -4.58 -4.57 5.44
CA ARG A 143 -5.87 -5.08 4.94
C ARG A 143 -7.05 -4.27 5.49
N VAL A 144 -7.04 -3.97 6.79
CA VAL A 144 -8.04 -3.08 7.42
C VAL A 144 -8.02 -1.71 6.76
N HIS A 145 -6.84 -1.14 6.53
CA HIS A 145 -6.67 0.16 5.90
C HIS A 145 -7.33 0.23 4.51
N HIS A 146 -7.06 -0.73 3.63
CA HIS A 146 -7.72 -0.71 2.31
C HIS A 146 -9.23 -0.90 2.42
N LYS A 147 -9.72 -1.73 3.35
CA LYS A 147 -11.14 -2.10 3.39
C LYS A 147 -12.00 -0.97 3.91
N TYR A 148 -11.43 -0.18 4.82
CA TYR A 148 -12.14 0.88 5.51
C TYR A 148 -11.45 2.24 5.36
N SER A 149 -10.72 2.43 4.26
CA SER A 149 -9.90 3.61 4.00
C SER A 149 -10.70 4.88 4.21
N GLU A 150 -10.06 5.89 4.80
CA GLU A 150 -10.69 7.19 5.09
C GLU A 150 -11.94 7.14 6.00
N THR A 151 -12.06 6.10 6.83
CA THR A 151 -13.08 6.00 7.89
C THR A 151 -12.44 5.91 9.27
N ASP A 152 -13.23 5.97 10.34
CA ASP A 152 -12.74 5.73 11.70
C ASP A 152 -12.31 4.28 11.97
N SER A 153 -12.50 3.38 11.01
CA SER A 153 -11.98 2.02 11.08
C SER A 153 -10.62 1.86 10.40
N ASP A 154 -10.12 2.89 9.70
CA ASP A 154 -8.77 2.93 9.13
C ASP A 154 -7.74 3.26 10.22
N PRO A 155 -6.72 2.41 10.45
CA PRO A 155 -5.68 2.66 11.44
C PRO A 155 -4.95 3.99 11.27
N HIS A 156 -4.81 4.49 10.04
CA HIS A 156 -4.06 5.71 9.71
C HIS A 156 -4.89 6.67 8.82
N ASN A 157 -6.20 6.76 9.11
CA ASN A 157 -7.17 7.62 8.44
C ASN A 157 -6.62 9.02 8.08
N ALA A 158 -6.39 9.26 6.79
CA ALA A 158 -5.87 10.52 6.28
C ALA A 158 -6.80 11.72 6.52
N LYS A 159 -8.11 11.52 6.70
CA LYS A 159 -9.05 12.62 7.03
C LYS A 159 -8.77 13.26 8.40
N ARG A 160 -8.02 12.58 9.28
CA ARG A 160 -7.58 13.12 10.57
C ARG A 160 -6.34 14.03 10.46
N GLY A 161 -5.86 14.27 9.25
CA GLY A 161 -4.76 15.18 8.96
C GLY A 161 -3.40 14.50 8.82
N PHE A 162 -2.46 15.24 8.20
CA PHE A 162 -1.15 14.70 7.80
C PHE A 162 -0.39 14.07 8.96
N PHE A 163 -0.31 14.78 10.09
CA PHE A 163 0.45 14.31 11.25
C PHE A 163 -0.09 12.99 11.82
N PHE A 164 -1.42 12.84 11.87
CA PHE A 164 -2.05 11.61 12.34
C PHE A 164 -1.70 10.43 11.43
N ALA A 165 -1.92 10.57 10.13
CA ALA A 165 -1.66 9.52 9.13
C ALA A 165 -0.17 9.19 8.99
N HIS A 166 0.71 10.18 9.18
CA HIS A 166 2.15 10.00 9.06
C HIS A 166 2.73 9.26 10.27
N VAL A 167 2.49 9.74 11.50
CA VAL A 167 3.13 9.16 12.70
C VAL A 167 2.22 9.12 13.93
N GLY A 168 1.21 9.99 14.01
CA GLY A 168 0.34 10.13 15.18
C GLY A 168 -0.39 8.85 15.56
N TRP A 169 -0.83 8.06 14.56
CA TRP A 169 -1.51 6.80 14.79
C TRP A 169 -0.68 5.77 15.58
N LEU A 170 0.65 5.87 15.54
CA LEU A 170 1.55 4.93 16.22
C LEU A 170 1.58 5.11 17.73
N PHE A 171 1.31 6.31 18.25
CA PHE A 171 1.39 6.62 19.68
C PHE A 171 0.09 7.16 20.27
N LEU A 172 -0.97 7.27 19.47
CA LEU A 172 -2.33 7.51 19.97
C LEU A 172 -3.07 6.18 20.13
N THR A 173 -4.04 6.13 21.04
CA THR A 173 -4.95 5.00 21.12
C THR A 173 -5.76 4.88 19.82
N PRO A 174 -5.90 3.65 19.27
CA PRO A 174 -6.69 3.45 18.06
C PRO A 174 -8.17 3.73 18.35
N HIS A 175 -8.90 4.20 17.34
CA HIS A 175 -10.34 4.33 17.44
C HIS A 175 -10.99 2.94 17.67
N PRO A 176 -12.03 2.80 18.51
CA PRO A 176 -12.68 1.51 18.80
C PRO A 176 -13.09 0.73 17.54
N ASN A 177 -13.61 1.42 16.52
CA ASN A 177 -13.95 0.82 15.22
C ASN A 177 -12.75 0.12 14.55
N VAL A 178 -11.53 0.64 14.68
CA VAL A 178 -10.31 -0.06 14.19
C VAL A 178 -10.16 -1.42 14.88
N VAL A 179 -10.36 -1.45 16.20
CA VAL A 179 -10.22 -2.68 17.00
C VAL A 179 -11.32 -3.69 16.66
N GLU A 180 -12.55 -3.21 16.44
CA GLU A 180 -13.68 -4.05 16.04
C GLU A 180 -13.48 -4.61 14.62
N LYS A 181 -13.22 -3.74 13.63
CA LYS A 181 -13.08 -4.14 12.22
C LYS A 181 -11.82 -4.94 11.93
N ARG A 182 -10.78 -4.87 12.78
CA ARG A 182 -9.67 -5.84 12.72
C ARG A 182 -10.16 -7.29 12.83
N LYS A 183 -11.17 -7.56 13.66
CA LYS A 183 -11.68 -8.93 13.88
C LYS A 183 -12.44 -9.50 12.68
N THR A 184 -12.88 -8.65 11.76
CA THR A 184 -13.67 -9.05 10.58
C THR A 184 -12.81 -9.33 9.35
N ILE A 185 -11.51 -9.02 9.39
CA ILE A 185 -10.58 -9.30 8.31
C ILE A 185 -10.15 -10.75 8.36
N ASP A 186 -10.30 -11.45 7.23
CA ASP A 186 -9.77 -12.80 7.07
C ASP A 186 -8.24 -12.77 7.01
N MET A 187 -7.62 -13.55 7.90
CA MET A 187 -6.17 -13.73 8.02
C MET A 187 -5.76 -15.19 7.88
N SER A 188 -6.70 -16.09 7.57
CA SER A 188 -6.50 -17.55 7.56
C SER A 188 -5.36 -17.99 6.64
N ASP A 189 -5.14 -17.29 5.54
CA ASP A 189 -4.01 -17.54 4.63
C ASP A 189 -2.64 -17.30 5.26
N LEU A 190 -2.51 -16.27 6.11
CA LEU A 190 -1.26 -15.97 6.81
C LEU A 190 -1.10 -16.84 8.06
N GLU A 191 -2.20 -17.23 8.71
CA GLU A 191 -2.19 -18.19 9.82
C GLU A 191 -1.75 -19.58 9.36
N ALA A 192 -2.17 -19.99 8.16
CA ALA A 192 -1.75 -21.23 7.52
C ALA A 192 -0.29 -21.19 7.01
N ASP A 193 0.34 -20.01 6.96
CA ASP A 193 1.70 -19.84 6.48
C ASP A 193 2.73 -20.01 7.62
N PRO A 194 3.47 -21.14 7.66
CA PRO A 194 4.39 -21.42 8.76
C PRO A 194 5.57 -20.44 8.83
N LEU A 195 5.99 -19.84 7.71
CA LEU A 195 7.09 -18.87 7.71
C LEU A 195 6.64 -17.54 8.32
N VAL A 196 5.44 -17.07 7.97
CA VAL A 196 4.87 -15.84 8.51
C VAL A 196 4.63 -15.98 10.01
N MET A 197 4.07 -17.12 10.44
CA MET A 197 3.85 -17.40 11.86
C MET A 197 5.15 -17.60 12.64
N TRP A 198 6.18 -18.20 12.03
CA TRP A 198 7.53 -18.24 12.60
C TRP A 198 8.12 -16.83 12.80
N HIS A 199 8.00 -15.98 11.79
CA HIS A 199 8.48 -14.59 11.84
C HIS A 199 7.75 -13.81 12.94
N LYS A 200 6.42 -13.96 13.05
CA LYS A 200 5.62 -13.37 14.13
C LYS A 200 6.10 -13.78 15.52
N ARG A 201 6.30 -15.07 15.75
CA ARG A 201 6.71 -15.59 17.06
C ARG A 201 8.10 -15.11 17.47
N LEU A 202 9.03 -15.00 16.51
CA LEU A 202 10.42 -14.60 16.77
C LEU A 202 10.71 -13.14 16.44
N TYR A 203 9.70 -12.30 16.21
CA TYR A 203 9.91 -10.95 15.72
C TYR A 203 10.83 -10.12 16.61
N VAL A 204 10.65 -10.19 17.94
CA VAL A 204 11.47 -9.40 18.89
C VAL A 204 12.97 -9.72 18.80
N PRO A 205 13.42 -11.00 18.92
CA PRO A 205 14.83 -11.30 18.73
C PRO A 205 15.32 -11.05 17.30
N LEU A 206 14.48 -11.27 16.28
CA LEU A 206 14.84 -10.98 14.88
C LEU A 206 15.01 -9.48 14.63
N PHE A 207 14.18 -8.63 15.24
CA PHE A 207 14.29 -7.18 15.20
C PHE A 207 15.59 -6.71 15.85
N ALA A 208 15.90 -7.20 17.06
CA ALA A 208 17.16 -6.89 17.71
C ALA A 208 18.36 -7.28 16.83
N LEU A 209 18.31 -8.47 16.21
CA LEU A 209 19.40 -8.97 15.37
C LEU A 209 19.52 -8.21 14.05
N PHE A 210 18.44 -8.08 13.27
CA PHE A 210 18.49 -7.60 11.89
C PHE A 210 18.17 -6.12 11.73
N THR A 211 17.38 -5.53 12.63
CA THR A 211 17.12 -4.08 12.62
C THR A 211 18.17 -3.31 13.40
N ILE A 212 18.84 -3.90 14.40
CA ILE A 212 19.81 -3.16 15.24
C ILE A 212 21.22 -3.71 15.06
N ILE A 213 21.46 -4.96 15.49
CA ILE A 213 22.82 -5.50 15.64
C ILE A 213 23.52 -5.60 14.28
N LEU A 214 22.90 -6.23 13.28
CA LEU A 214 23.52 -6.42 11.98
C LEU A 214 23.85 -5.09 11.27
N PRO A 215 22.93 -4.11 11.18
CA PRO A 215 23.22 -2.79 10.62
C PRO A 215 24.40 -2.08 11.29
N VAL A 216 24.52 -2.17 12.62
CA VAL A 216 25.57 -1.50 13.41
C VAL A 216 26.89 -2.27 13.37
N ALA A 217 26.85 -3.59 13.47
CA ALA A 217 28.03 -4.43 13.60
C ALA A 217 28.85 -4.52 12.32
N VAL A 218 28.21 -4.48 11.14
CA VAL A 218 28.91 -4.58 9.86
C VAL A 218 29.96 -3.46 9.68
N PRO A 219 29.60 -2.16 9.73
CA PRO A 219 30.57 -1.08 9.63
C PRO A 219 31.57 -1.05 10.77
N TRP A 220 31.12 -1.34 11.99
CA TRP A 220 31.99 -1.37 13.17
C TRP A 220 33.10 -2.42 13.02
N TYR A 221 32.74 -3.65 12.66
CA TYR A 221 33.67 -4.78 12.61
C TYR A 221 34.49 -4.83 11.31
N PHE A 222 33.84 -4.69 10.16
CA PHE A 222 34.51 -4.90 8.87
C PHE A 222 35.17 -3.65 8.30
N TRP A 223 34.69 -2.46 8.65
CA TRP A 223 35.22 -1.20 8.12
C TRP A 223 35.91 -0.36 9.19
N GLY A 224 35.98 -0.85 10.43
CA GLY A 224 36.62 -0.18 11.56
C GLY A 224 35.99 1.18 11.86
N GLU A 225 34.68 1.31 11.66
CA GLU A 225 33.91 2.50 12.03
C GLU A 225 33.74 2.55 13.56
N ASP A 226 33.62 3.74 14.12
CA ASP A 226 33.33 3.89 15.55
C ASP A 226 31.93 3.36 15.91
N LEU A 227 31.82 2.64 17.04
CA LEU A 227 30.56 1.99 17.43
C LEU A 227 29.45 3.01 17.74
N TRP A 228 29.80 4.16 18.30
CA TRP A 228 28.84 5.23 18.59
C TRP A 228 28.31 5.86 17.30
N LEU A 229 29.20 6.13 16.33
CA LEU A 229 28.79 6.55 14.99
C LEU A 229 27.85 5.53 14.34
N CYS A 230 28.21 4.24 14.38
CA CYS A 230 27.39 3.16 13.81
C CYS A 230 26.00 3.10 14.45
N PHE A 231 25.88 3.22 15.78
CA PHE A 231 24.59 3.16 16.45
C PHE A 231 23.65 4.28 16.00
N TRP A 232 24.11 5.53 16.02
CA TRP A 232 23.26 6.67 15.67
C TRP A 232 22.97 6.79 14.18
N THR A 233 23.90 6.36 13.32
CA THR A 233 23.71 6.43 11.87
C THR A 233 23.00 5.19 11.30
N MET A 234 23.50 3.98 11.62
CA MET A 234 23.04 2.72 11.00
C MET A 234 21.82 2.11 11.69
N PHE A 235 21.59 2.40 12.97
CA PHE A 235 20.33 2.07 13.63
C PHE A 235 19.39 3.27 13.61
N ASN A 236 19.69 4.33 14.37
CA ASN A 236 18.69 5.35 14.69
C ASN A 236 18.26 6.18 13.46
N LEU A 237 19.20 6.87 12.79
CA LEU A 237 18.91 7.63 11.57
C LEU A 237 18.36 6.75 10.45
N ARG A 238 19.03 5.64 10.12
CA ARG A 238 18.60 4.74 9.04
C ARG A 238 17.19 4.20 9.25
N PHE A 239 16.88 3.76 10.48
CA PHE A 239 15.56 3.24 10.82
C PHE A 239 14.50 4.35 10.74
N CYS A 240 14.79 5.53 11.29
CA CYS A 240 13.91 6.70 11.18
C CYS A 240 13.64 7.10 9.71
N THR A 241 14.68 7.14 8.86
CA THR A 241 14.52 7.42 7.43
C THR A 241 13.64 6.37 6.74
N THR A 242 13.85 5.08 7.03
CA THR A 242 13.06 3.99 6.46
C THR A 242 11.58 4.09 6.88
N LEU A 243 11.33 4.43 8.15
CA LEU A 243 9.97 4.66 8.66
C LEU A 243 9.30 5.85 7.97
N ASN A 244 9.95 7.00 7.89
CA ASN A 244 9.36 8.20 7.29
C ASN A 244 9.07 8.01 5.79
N ILE A 245 9.93 7.31 5.05
CA ILE A 245 9.66 6.94 3.64
C ILE A 245 8.35 6.16 3.53
N ALA A 246 8.15 5.13 4.37
CA ALA A 246 6.91 4.37 4.37
C ALA A 246 5.70 5.20 4.84
N PHE A 247 5.89 6.07 5.84
CA PHE A 247 4.82 6.92 6.36
C PHE A 247 4.35 7.96 5.36
N PHE A 248 5.19 8.37 4.40
CA PHE A 248 4.75 9.22 3.29
C PHE A 248 3.73 8.54 2.36
N VAL A 249 3.74 7.20 2.27
CA VAL A 249 2.70 6.46 1.54
C VAL A 249 1.35 6.65 2.23
N ASN A 250 1.30 6.54 3.56
CA ASN A 250 0.07 6.71 4.34
C ASN A 250 -0.42 8.16 4.38
N SER A 251 0.50 9.13 4.35
CA SER A 251 0.15 10.55 4.47
C SER A 251 0.16 11.28 3.13
N ALA A 252 1.34 11.52 2.55
CA ALA A 252 1.47 12.31 1.33
C ALA A 252 0.72 11.69 0.14
N ALA A 253 0.79 10.36 -0.02
CA ALA A 253 0.09 9.68 -1.11
C ALA A 253 -1.43 9.54 -0.89
N HIS A 254 -1.97 9.91 0.28
CA HIS A 254 -3.42 10.07 0.50
C HIS A 254 -3.89 11.52 0.40
N MET A 255 -2.98 12.49 0.21
CA MET A 255 -3.31 13.91 0.29
C MET A 255 -2.98 14.66 -0.99
N TRP A 256 -1.78 14.44 -1.53
CA TRP A 256 -1.23 15.26 -2.60
C TRP A 256 -0.85 14.42 -3.81
N GLY A 257 -1.43 14.76 -4.94
CA GLY A 257 -1.21 14.08 -6.20
C GLY A 257 -2.43 14.13 -7.10
N GLN A 258 -2.33 13.45 -8.23
CA GLN A 258 -3.40 13.27 -9.21
C GLN A 258 -4.23 12.03 -8.88
N ARG A 259 -5.47 11.96 -9.36
CA ARG A 259 -6.38 10.81 -9.17
C ARG A 259 -6.94 10.33 -10.52
N PRO A 260 -6.08 9.83 -11.40
CA PRO A 260 -6.45 9.46 -12.76
C PRO A 260 -7.44 8.29 -12.85
N TYR A 261 -7.52 7.43 -11.82
CA TYR A 261 -8.36 6.22 -11.84
C TYR A 261 -9.63 6.37 -11.01
N ASP A 262 -9.56 7.05 -9.86
CA ASP A 262 -10.73 7.35 -9.04
C ASP A 262 -10.54 8.63 -8.22
N LYS A 263 -11.29 9.68 -8.58
CA LYS A 263 -11.24 10.99 -7.90
C LYS A 263 -12.02 11.04 -6.58
N ASN A 264 -12.84 10.03 -6.29
CA ASN A 264 -13.71 10.01 -5.12
C ASN A 264 -13.02 9.41 -3.88
N ILE A 265 -11.84 8.82 -4.06
CA ILE A 265 -10.99 8.32 -2.96
C ILE A 265 -9.83 9.28 -2.70
N ASN A 266 -9.29 9.28 -1.48
CA ASN A 266 -8.16 10.12 -1.12
C ASN A 266 -6.80 9.72 -1.73
N PRO A 267 -6.45 8.41 -1.87
CA PRO A 267 -5.22 7.97 -2.52
C PRO A 267 -4.95 8.67 -3.84
N ALA A 268 -3.69 9.09 -4.03
CA ALA A 268 -3.25 9.96 -5.11
C ALA A 268 -1.90 9.49 -5.68
N GLU A 269 -1.70 9.68 -6.97
CA GLU A 269 -0.43 9.45 -7.64
C GLU A 269 0.58 10.52 -7.23
N ASN A 270 1.67 10.12 -6.58
CA ASN A 270 2.70 11.01 -6.06
C ASN A 270 4.09 10.53 -6.48
N ILE A 271 4.69 11.22 -7.45
CA ILE A 271 6.00 10.87 -8.02
C ILE A 271 7.12 10.90 -6.96
N GLY A 272 7.08 11.86 -6.03
CA GLY A 272 8.08 11.94 -4.96
C GLY A 272 8.05 10.71 -4.06
N VAL A 273 6.85 10.24 -3.71
CA VAL A 273 6.67 8.99 -2.96
C VAL A 273 7.06 7.78 -3.82
N ALA A 274 6.74 7.77 -5.11
CA ALA A 274 7.10 6.65 -6.00
C ALA A 274 8.62 6.45 -6.08
N VAL A 275 9.38 7.55 -6.17
CA VAL A 275 10.86 7.50 -6.15
C VAL A 275 11.39 7.02 -4.80
N ALA A 276 10.90 7.60 -3.69
CA ALA A 276 11.41 7.28 -2.37
C ALA A 276 11.03 5.88 -1.88
N ALA A 277 9.80 5.45 -2.15
CA ALA A 277 9.20 4.20 -1.68
C ALA A 277 9.16 3.11 -2.77
N LEU A 278 10.09 3.14 -3.73
CA LEU A 278 10.32 2.06 -4.71
C LEU A 278 9.09 1.70 -5.57
N GLY A 279 8.20 2.65 -5.83
CA GLY A 279 7.01 2.49 -6.66
C GLY A 279 5.69 2.60 -5.93
N GLU A 280 5.67 2.64 -4.60
CA GLU A 280 4.41 2.74 -3.83
C GLU A 280 3.79 4.16 -3.80
N GLY A 281 4.22 5.05 -4.69
CA GLY A 281 3.61 6.37 -4.86
C GLY A 281 2.47 6.40 -5.88
N TRP A 282 2.27 5.33 -6.65
CA TRP A 282 1.15 5.17 -7.58
C TRP A 282 -0.11 4.72 -6.84
N HIS A 283 -0.49 5.51 -5.83
CA HIS A 283 -1.38 5.07 -4.76
C HIS A 283 -2.85 5.13 -5.14
N ASN A 284 -3.24 6.00 -6.08
CA ASN A 284 -4.59 6.01 -6.63
C ASN A 284 -4.83 4.73 -7.44
N TYR A 285 -3.86 4.35 -8.30
CA TYR A 285 -3.92 3.07 -9.02
C TYR A 285 -4.00 1.92 -8.03
N HIS A 286 -3.11 1.92 -7.04
CA HIS A 286 -3.02 0.83 -6.09
C HIS A 286 -4.31 0.62 -5.28
N HIS A 287 -4.97 1.68 -4.83
CA HIS A 287 -6.23 1.55 -4.09
C HIS A 287 -7.42 1.15 -4.97
N VAL A 288 -7.35 1.43 -6.28
CA VAL A 288 -8.36 1.03 -7.25
C VAL A 288 -8.15 -0.43 -7.70
N PHE A 289 -6.89 -0.86 -7.84
CA PHE A 289 -6.49 -2.20 -8.27
C PHE A 289 -5.49 -2.84 -7.28
N PRO A 290 -5.91 -3.10 -6.02
CA PRO A 290 -5.00 -3.53 -4.94
C PRO A 290 -4.33 -4.88 -5.20
N TRP A 291 -4.91 -5.70 -6.07
CA TRP A 291 -4.41 -7.02 -6.44
C TRP A 291 -3.37 -7.02 -7.57
N ASP A 292 -3.12 -5.88 -8.21
CA ASP A 292 -2.10 -5.77 -9.26
C ASP A 292 -0.69 -5.83 -8.65
N TYR A 293 0.14 -6.76 -9.11
CA TYR A 293 1.50 -6.95 -8.60
C TYR A 293 2.43 -5.77 -8.89
N LYS A 294 2.11 -4.93 -9.87
CA LYS A 294 2.90 -3.76 -10.24
C LYS A 294 2.61 -2.59 -9.31
N THR A 295 1.42 -2.52 -8.71
CA THR A 295 0.91 -1.37 -7.93
C THR A 295 0.91 -0.03 -8.67
N GLY A 296 1.04 -0.05 -10.00
CA GLY A 296 0.93 1.12 -10.87
C GLY A 296 0.77 0.71 -12.33
N GLU A 297 0.04 1.52 -13.11
CA GLU A 297 -0.06 1.36 -14.57
C GLU A 297 1.20 1.88 -15.26
N LEU A 298 1.64 3.07 -14.86
CA LEU A 298 2.61 3.89 -15.59
C LEU A 298 4.05 3.58 -15.18
N GLY A 299 4.91 3.42 -16.19
CA GLY A 299 6.36 3.50 -16.04
C GLY A 299 7.14 2.28 -16.51
N ASN A 300 8.37 2.54 -16.95
CA ASN A 300 9.44 1.55 -16.93
C ASN A 300 9.86 1.30 -15.45
N TYR A 301 10.72 0.32 -15.20
CA TYR A 301 11.17 -0.01 -13.83
C TYR A 301 11.80 1.16 -13.04
N THR A 302 12.07 2.32 -13.65
CA THR A 302 12.71 3.48 -13.01
C THR A 302 11.92 4.05 -11.85
N LEU A 303 10.60 4.20 -12.01
CA LEU A 303 9.71 4.73 -10.97
C LEU A 303 8.93 3.62 -10.25
N ASN A 304 9.28 2.36 -10.54
CA ASN A 304 8.74 1.20 -9.85
C ASN A 304 9.79 0.07 -9.75
N PRO A 305 10.91 0.30 -9.03
CA PRO A 305 11.96 -0.71 -8.89
C PRO A 305 11.46 -2.04 -8.32
N THR A 306 10.44 -2.02 -7.47
CA THR A 306 9.87 -3.23 -6.87
C THR A 306 9.24 -4.15 -7.91
N THR A 307 8.57 -3.61 -8.93
CA THR A 307 8.08 -4.43 -10.05
C THR A 307 9.23 -5.11 -10.79
N GLY A 308 10.33 -4.38 -11.04
CA GLY A 308 11.53 -4.94 -11.66
C GLY A 308 12.19 -6.03 -10.82
N PHE A 309 12.21 -5.86 -9.49
CA PHE A 309 12.68 -6.87 -8.54
C PHE A 309 11.85 -8.15 -8.63
N ILE A 310 10.51 -8.04 -8.61
CA ILE A 310 9.60 -9.19 -8.73
C ILE A 310 9.78 -9.88 -10.09
N ASP A 311 9.89 -9.12 -11.17
CA ASP A 311 10.09 -9.65 -12.52
C ASP A 311 11.43 -10.37 -12.69
N PHE A 312 12.50 -9.87 -12.05
CA PHE A 312 13.77 -10.58 -11.98
C PHE A 312 13.62 -11.94 -11.31
N PHE A 313 12.97 -12.00 -10.13
CA PHE A 313 12.74 -13.28 -9.46
C PHE A 313 11.74 -14.18 -10.19
N ALA A 314 10.85 -13.61 -11.01
CA ALA A 314 10.01 -14.40 -11.90
C ALA A 314 10.82 -15.07 -13.01
N LYS A 315 11.78 -14.35 -13.61
CA LYS A 315 12.73 -14.93 -14.60
C LYS A 315 13.59 -16.04 -14.00
N VAL A 316 13.99 -15.90 -12.74
CA VAL A 316 14.73 -16.94 -11.97
C VAL A 316 13.80 -18.10 -11.56
N GLY A 317 12.48 -17.95 -11.69
CA GLY A 317 11.48 -18.96 -11.34
C GLY A 317 11.20 -19.05 -9.83
N TRP A 318 11.51 -18.01 -9.06
CA TRP A 318 11.21 -17.87 -7.63
C TRP A 318 9.91 -17.12 -7.37
N ALA A 319 9.48 -16.24 -8.27
CA ALA A 319 8.16 -15.61 -8.29
C ALA A 319 7.33 -16.16 -9.46
N PHE A 320 6.02 -16.31 -9.30
CA PHE A 320 5.10 -16.84 -10.31
C PHE A 320 3.67 -16.36 -10.05
N GLU A 321 2.76 -16.61 -11.00
CA GLU A 321 1.35 -16.19 -10.92
C GLU A 321 1.18 -14.70 -10.55
N ARG A 322 1.97 -13.83 -11.22
CA ARG A 322 1.87 -12.38 -11.06
C ARG A 322 0.58 -11.88 -11.71
N LYS A 323 -0.30 -11.26 -10.92
CA LYS A 323 -1.58 -10.73 -11.36
C LYS A 323 -1.43 -9.30 -11.86
N SER A 324 -1.86 -9.00 -13.08
CA SER A 324 -1.85 -7.65 -13.65
C SER A 324 -3.23 -7.32 -14.19
N VAL A 325 -3.64 -6.08 -14.05
CA VAL A 325 -4.88 -5.55 -14.64
C VAL A 325 -4.69 -5.40 -16.15
N SER A 326 -5.76 -5.61 -16.93
CA SER A 326 -5.75 -5.32 -18.37
C SER A 326 -5.75 -3.83 -18.66
N PRO A 327 -5.19 -3.41 -19.80
CA PRO A 327 -5.35 -2.06 -20.31
C PRO A 327 -6.83 -1.64 -20.43
N ASP A 328 -7.71 -2.54 -20.86
CA ASP A 328 -9.13 -2.22 -21.07
C ASP A 328 -9.85 -1.95 -19.74
N MET A 329 -9.59 -2.74 -18.69
CA MET A 329 -10.16 -2.50 -17.37
C MET A 329 -9.67 -1.17 -16.77
N ILE A 330 -8.39 -0.84 -16.97
CA ILE A 330 -7.83 0.45 -16.54
C ILE A 330 -8.50 1.61 -17.27
N ALA A 331 -8.61 1.53 -18.59
CA ALA A 331 -9.24 2.56 -19.42
C ALA A 331 -10.71 2.78 -19.02
N ARG A 332 -11.50 1.71 -18.84
CA ARG A 332 -12.90 1.80 -18.37
C ARG A 332 -13.00 2.45 -16.99
N ARG A 333 -12.10 2.14 -16.06
CA ARG A 333 -12.11 2.73 -14.72
C ARG A 333 -11.75 4.22 -14.74
N ALA A 334 -10.68 4.57 -15.47
CA ALA A 334 -10.23 5.96 -15.61
C ALA A 334 -11.27 6.84 -16.30
N ALA A 335 -11.88 6.37 -17.40
CA ALA A 335 -12.95 7.11 -18.10
C ALA A 335 -14.16 7.41 -17.21
N ARG A 336 -14.48 6.48 -16.30
CA ARG A 336 -15.61 6.57 -15.39
C ARG A 336 -15.36 7.46 -14.18
N CYS A 337 -14.32 7.15 -13.41
CA CYS A 337 -14.11 7.68 -12.06
C CYS A 337 -12.92 8.65 -12.01
N GLY A 338 -12.09 8.70 -13.05
CA GLY A 338 -10.90 9.52 -13.09
C GLY A 338 -11.19 11.02 -12.98
N ASP A 339 -10.18 11.75 -12.52
CA ASP A 339 -10.18 13.23 -12.48
C ASP A 339 -9.85 13.89 -13.84
N GLY A 340 -9.68 13.09 -14.89
CA GLY A 340 -9.31 13.55 -16.23
C GLY A 340 -7.80 13.76 -16.45
N THR A 341 -6.96 13.38 -15.48
CA THR A 341 -5.49 13.41 -15.62
C THR A 341 -4.90 12.13 -16.21
N HIS A 342 -5.72 11.09 -16.40
CA HIS A 342 -5.32 9.88 -17.12
C HIS A 342 -5.20 10.16 -18.61
N PHE A 343 -4.14 9.67 -19.24
CA PHE A 343 -3.93 9.85 -20.68
C PHE A 343 -4.73 8.78 -21.44
N LEU A 344 -6.00 9.03 -21.80
CA LEU A 344 -6.63 8.66 -23.09
C LEU A 344 -8.15 8.98 -23.21
N ASN A 345 -8.58 9.12 -24.47
CA ASN A 345 -9.95 9.35 -24.94
C ASN A 345 -10.75 8.03 -25.02
N SER A 346 -11.84 7.87 -24.25
CA SER A 346 -13.03 7.11 -24.66
C SER A 346 -14.12 7.15 -23.58
N GLU A 347 -15.37 7.23 -24.00
CA GLU A 347 -16.59 7.15 -23.18
C GLU A 347 -16.93 5.68 -22.93
N GLU A 348 -16.96 5.21 -21.67
CA GLU A 348 -17.79 4.08 -21.17
C GLU A 348 -17.54 3.82 -19.66
N ALA A 349 -18.58 3.44 -18.90
CA ALA A 349 -18.61 3.44 -17.42
C ALA A 349 -19.34 2.23 -16.80
N HIS A 350 -18.85 1.70 -15.66
CA HIS A 350 -19.54 0.73 -14.75
C HIS A 350 -19.67 1.25 -13.29
N LYS A 351 -19.96 0.50 -12.21
CA LYS A 351 -19.86 1.02 -10.80
C LYS A 351 -19.04 0.07 -9.90
N ASP A 352 -18.66 0.52 -8.69
CA ASP A 352 -18.03 -0.22 -7.56
C ASP A 352 -16.50 -0.43 -7.53
N ALA A 353 -15.91 -0.35 -6.32
CA ALA A 353 -14.47 -0.44 -6.04
C ALA A 353 -14.11 -1.81 -5.46
N VAL A 354 -13.09 -2.46 -6.03
CA VAL A 354 -12.66 -3.82 -5.67
C VAL A 354 -11.47 -3.77 -4.72
N TRP A 355 -11.58 -4.44 -3.58
CA TRP A 355 -10.57 -4.43 -2.52
C TRP A 355 -9.45 -5.49 -2.68
N GLY A 356 -9.66 -6.56 -3.48
CA GLY A 356 -8.66 -7.60 -3.72
C GLY A 356 -9.12 -8.69 -4.69
N TYR A 357 -8.21 -9.58 -5.12
CA TYR A 357 -8.54 -10.65 -6.07
C TYR A 357 -9.34 -11.77 -5.38
N GLY A 358 -10.52 -12.10 -5.91
CA GLY A 358 -11.44 -13.08 -5.34
C GLY A 358 -12.35 -12.52 -4.25
N ASP A 359 -12.47 -11.20 -4.12
CA ASP A 359 -13.49 -10.58 -3.29
C ASP A 359 -14.89 -10.81 -3.88
N LYS A 360 -15.93 -10.87 -3.02
CA LYS A 360 -17.32 -11.11 -3.44
C LYS A 360 -17.93 -9.92 -4.17
N ASP A 361 -17.32 -8.75 -4.00
CA ASP A 361 -17.81 -7.48 -4.52
C ASP A 361 -17.16 -7.13 -5.88
N ILE A 362 -16.50 -8.10 -6.55
CA ILE A 362 -15.94 -7.92 -7.89
C ILE A 362 -17.11 -7.84 -8.91
N PRO A 363 -17.16 -6.80 -9.77
CA PRO A 363 -18.15 -6.73 -10.84
C PRO A 363 -18.10 -7.97 -11.74
N SER A 364 -19.26 -8.46 -12.19
CA SER A 364 -19.36 -9.69 -13.00
C SER A 364 -18.50 -9.66 -14.26
N ASP A 365 -18.40 -8.50 -14.91
CA ASP A 365 -17.65 -8.34 -16.16
C ASP A 365 -16.14 -8.42 -15.91
N ASP A 366 -15.68 -7.85 -14.78
CA ASP A 366 -14.29 -7.94 -14.33
C ASP A 366 -13.98 -9.37 -13.87
N GLU A 367 -14.91 -10.10 -13.25
CA GLU A 367 -14.71 -11.53 -12.95
C GLU A 367 -14.53 -12.38 -14.22
N VAL A 368 -15.35 -12.13 -15.26
CA VAL A 368 -15.25 -12.86 -16.54
C VAL A 368 -13.89 -12.60 -17.18
N GLU A 369 -13.46 -11.35 -17.19
CA GLU A 369 -12.15 -10.96 -17.70
C GLU A 369 -11.01 -11.57 -16.86
N LEU A 370 -11.08 -11.51 -15.52
CA LEU A 370 -10.10 -12.12 -14.60
C LEU A 370 -9.99 -13.63 -14.76
N ARG A 371 -11.09 -14.34 -15.06
CA ARG A 371 -11.10 -15.78 -15.35
C ARG A 371 -10.45 -16.11 -16.69
N SER A 372 -10.49 -15.19 -17.65
CA SER A 372 -9.83 -15.35 -18.96
C SER A 372 -8.33 -15.06 -18.93
N MET A 373 -7.84 -14.43 -17.85
CA MET A 373 -6.43 -14.07 -17.64
C MET A 373 -5.61 -15.11 -16.87
N GLN A 374 -6.26 -16.14 -16.32
CA GLN A 374 -5.59 -17.31 -15.71
C GLN A 374 -5.04 -18.23 -16.80
#